data_AF-A0A0K0EP40-F1
#
_entry.id   AF-A0A0K0EP40-F1
#
_cell.length_a   1.000
_cell.length_b   1.000
_cell.length_c   1.000
_cell.angle_alpha   90.00
_cell.angle_beta   90.00
_cell.angle_gamma   90.00
#
_symmetry.space_group_name_H-M   'P 1'
#
loop_
_entity.id
_entity.type
_entity.pdbx_description
1 polymer ?
#
loop_
_entity_poly.entity_id
_entity_poly.type
_entity_poly.pdbx_seq_one_letter_code
_entity_poly.pdbx_strand_id
1 'polypeptide(L)'
;MKQYTIILLILAVAGISMAMVVADTKNMLCSPCKFIFKEVEKELPEADKITENALKVAIDVVCKRYLGGIPLAKDVCEKLGGDAVGELYKFILKEGKKIHPDSICKHLHMC
;
A
#
# COMPACT_ATOMS: atom_id res chain seq x y z
N MET A 1 -13.66 -8.74 47.61
CA MET A 1 -12.33 -8.85 46.96
C MET A 1 -12.36 -9.70 45.69
N LYS A 2 -12.87 -10.94 45.70
CA LYS A 2 -12.84 -11.87 44.55
C LYS A 2 -13.47 -11.35 43.24
N GLN A 3 -14.48 -10.49 43.33
CA GLN A 3 -15.19 -9.93 42.19
C GLN A 3 -14.42 -8.78 41.50
N TYR A 4 -13.67 -7.99 42.28
CA TYR A 4 -12.80 -6.93 41.73
C TYR A 4 -11.59 -7.52 41.00
N THR A 5 -11.02 -8.63 41.48
CA THR A 5 -9.91 -9.33 40.81
C THR A 5 -10.33 -9.93 39.46
N ILE A 6 -11.56 -10.42 39.33
CA ILE A 6 -12.08 -10.95 38.05
C ILE A 6 -12.25 -9.82 37.03
N ILE A 7 -12.79 -8.67 37.44
CA ILE A 7 -12.97 -7.51 36.54
C ILE A 7 -11.62 -6.97 36.06
N LEU A 8 -10.63 -6.89 36.95
CA LEU A 8 -9.26 -6.47 36.61
C LEU A 8 -8.58 -7.44 35.61
N LEU A 9 -8.81 -8.75 35.76
CA LEU A 9 -8.34 -9.77 34.82
C LEU A 9 -8.99 -9.63 33.43
N ILE A 10 -10.30 -9.40 33.37
CA ILE A 10 -11.02 -9.23 32.09
C ILE A 10 -10.54 -7.98 31.35
N LEU A 11 -10.31 -6.87 32.06
CA LEU A 11 -9.76 -5.64 31.47
C LEU A 11 -8.32 -5.82 30.96
N ALA A 12 -7.48 -6.57 31.69
CA ALA A 12 -6.13 -6.86 31.24
C ALA A 12 -6.11 -7.73 29.96
N VAL A 13 -6.99 -8.74 29.88
CA VAL A 13 -7.10 -9.60 28.68
C VAL A 13 -7.65 -8.82 27.47
N ALA A 14 -8.61 -7.91 27.69
CA ALA A 14 -9.11 -7.03 26.63
C ALA A 14 -8.05 -6.03 26.12
N GLY A 15 -7.21 -5.50 27.01
CA GLY A 15 -6.11 -4.62 26.63
C GLY A 15 -5.03 -5.31 25.78
N ILE A 16 -4.68 -6.55 26.11
CA ILE A 16 -3.66 -7.32 25.39
C ILE A 16 -4.16 -7.71 23.98
N SER A 17 -5.43 -8.06 23.85
CA SER A 17 -5.99 -8.46 22.56
C SER A 17 -6.06 -7.32 21.54
N MET A 18 -6.30 -6.08 21.96
CA MET A 18 -6.32 -4.93 21.05
C MET A 18 -4.94 -4.56 20.48
N ALA A 19 -3.86 -4.76 21.25
CA ALA A 19 -2.50 -4.45 20.79
C ALA A 19 -2.05 -5.33 19.61
N MET A 20 -2.60 -6.54 19.49
CA MET A 20 -2.24 -7.49 18.43
C MET A 20 -2.95 -7.18 17.10
N VAL A 21 -4.09 -6.48 17.11
CA VAL A 21 -4.89 -6.21 15.90
C VAL A 21 -4.36 -5.00 15.11
N VAL A 22 -3.70 -4.05 15.79
CA VAL A 22 -3.20 -2.81 15.14
C VAL A 22 -1.86 -2.98 14.42
N ALA A 23 -1.09 -4.03 14.72
CA ALA A 23 0.24 -4.22 14.11
C ALA A 23 0.17 -4.75 12.66
N ASP A 24 -0.91 -5.43 12.27
CA ASP A 24 -0.94 -6.17 11.00
C ASP A 24 -1.57 -5.41 9.82
N THR A 25 -2.25 -4.29 10.06
CA THR A 25 -2.95 -3.57 8.97
C THR A 25 -2.00 -2.92 7.97
N LYS A 26 -0.77 -2.55 8.36
CA LYS A 26 0.20 -1.98 7.42
C LYS A 26 0.68 -3.01 6.41
N ASN A 27 0.83 -4.28 6.80
CA ASN A 27 1.29 -5.34 5.90
C ASN A 27 0.17 -5.87 4.98
N MET A 28 -1.09 -5.65 5.33
CA MET A 28 -2.22 -6.12 4.50
C MET A 28 -2.24 -5.46 3.11
N LEU A 29 -1.77 -4.22 2.99
CA LEU A 29 -1.67 -3.52 1.70
C LEU A 29 -0.39 -3.87 0.92
N CYS A 30 0.57 -4.55 1.54
CA CYS A 30 1.89 -4.78 0.94
C CYS A 30 1.79 -5.66 -0.30
N SER A 31 1.06 -6.78 -0.21
CA SER A 31 0.85 -7.69 -1.33
C SER A 31 0.03 -7.05 -2.47
N PRO A 32 -1.15 -6.43 -2.20
CA PRO A 32 -1.89 -5.68 -3.21
C PRO A 32 -1.07 -4.55 -3.86
N CYS A 33 -0.31 -3.79 -3.07
CA CYS A 33 0.55 -2.73 -3.60
C CYS A 33 1.60 -3.28 -4.57
N LYS A 34 2.32 -4.34 -4.16
CA LYS A 34 3.32 -4.96 -5.03
C LYS A 34 2.71 -5.50 -6.31
N PHE A 35 1.51 -6.06 -6.21
CA PHE A 35 0.77 -6.50 -7.39
C PHE A 35 0.49 -5.34 -8.34
N ILE A 36 -0.11 -4.25 -7.85
CA ILE A 36 -0.43 -3.09 -8.67
C ILE A 36 0.83 -2.56 -9.36
N PHE A 37 1.93 -2.38 -8.63
CA PHE A 37 3.17 -1.86 -9.23
C PHE A 37 3.85 -2.84 -10.19
N LYS A 38 3.68 -4.14 -10.01
CA LYS A 38 4.13 -5.14 -10.99
C LYS A 38 3.35 -5.04 -12.30
N GLU A 39 2.06 -4.69 -12.23
CA GLU A 39 1.27 -4.44 -13.44
C GLU A 39 1.59 -3.08 -14.05
N VAL A 40 1.86 -2.05 -13.25
CA VAL A 40 2.30 -0.73 -13.75
C VAL A 40 3.65 -0.83 -14.46
N GLU A 41 4.58 -1.64 -13.93
CA GLU A 41 5.88 -1.92 -14.57
C GLU A 41 5.70 -2.55 -15.97
N LYS A 42 4.68 -3.40 -16.16
CA LYS A 42 4.37 -3.98 -17.47
C LYS A 42 3.79 -2.97 -18.46
N GLU A 43 3.03 -1.99 -17.97
CA GLU A 43 2.50 -0.90 -18.81
C GLU A 43 3.59 0.14 -19.15
N LEU A 44 4.67 0.21 -18.35
CA LEU A 44 5.80 1.14 -18.54
C LEU A 44 7.17 0.40 -18.47
N PRO A 45 7.48 -0.48 -19.43
CA PRO A 45 8.70 -1.28 -19.40
C PRO A 45 9.98 -0.47 -19.70
N GLU A 46 9.83 0.66 -20.38
CA GLU A 46 10.93 1.50 -20.85
C GLU A 46 11.16 2.67 -19.89
N ALA A 47 12.29 2.65 -19.20
CA ALA A 47 12.66 3.64 -18.18
C ALA A 47 12.68 5.09 -18.72
N ASP A 48 13.05 5.29 -19.98
CA ASP A 48 13.09 6.60 -20.63
C ASP A 48 11.69 7.20 -20.88
N LYS A 49 10.66 6.35 -20.97
CA LYS A 49 9.25 6.77 -21.16
C LYS A 49 8.54 7.11 -19.86
N ILE A 50 9.16 6.89 -18.70
CA ILE A 50 8.58 7.22 -17.41
C ILE A 50 8.59 8.75 -17.23
N THR A 51 7.44 9.35 -17.49
CA THR A 51 7.07 10.71 -17.13
C THR A 51 6.02 10.68 -16.03
N GLU A 52 5.83 11.78 -15.31
CA GLU A 52 4.77 11.87 -14.30
C GLU A 52 3.39 11.56 -14.88
N ASN A 53 3.11 12.08 -16.08
CA ASN A 53 1.85 11.83 -16.77
C ASN A 53 1.72 10.37 -17.24
N ALA A 54 2.79 9.77 -17.77
CA ALA A 54 2.77 8.36 -18.16
C ALA A 54 2.56 7.45 -16.94
N LEU A 55 3.23 7.73 -15.82
CA LEU A 55 3.06 7.02 -14.56
C LEU A 55 1.62 7.13 -14.05
N LYS A 56 1.05 8.34 -14.07
CA LYS A 56 -0.35 8.57 -13.70
C LYS A 56 -1.29 7.73 -14.55
N VAL A 57 -1.14 7.78 -15.88
CA VAL A 57 -1.97 7.01 -16.80
C VAL A 57 -1.85 5.51 -16.56
N ALA A 58 -0.64 5.00 -16.37
CA ALA A 58 -0.40 3.58 -16.13
C ALA A 58 -1.05 3.10 -14.81
N ILE A 59 -0.89 3.86 -13.72
CA ILE A 59 -1.57 3.59 -12.45
C ILE A 59 -3.09 3.58 -12.65
N ASP A 60 -3.64 4.58 -13.34
CA ASP A 60 -5.09 4.71 -13.55
C ASP A 60 -5.66 3.54 -14.37
N VAL A 61 -4.93 3.09 -15.39
CA VAL A 61 -5.27 1.91 -16.21
C VAL A 61 -5.26 0.64 -15.36
N VAL A 62 -4.19 0.41 -14.61
CA VAL A 62 -4.04 -0.77 -13.75
C VAL A 62 -5.12 -0.78 -12.67
N CYS A 63 -5.34 0.36 -12.00
CA CYS A 63 -6.37 0.49 -10.98
C CYS A 63 -7.77 0.19 -11.54
N LYS A 64 -8.15 0.76 -12.69
CA LYS A 64 -9.43 0.45 -13.34
C LYS A 64 -9.56 -1.03 -13.69
N ARG A 65 -8.48 -1.68 -14.12
CA ARG A 65 -8.46 -3.11 -14.47
C ARG A 65 -8.69 -4.01 -13.24
N TYR A 66 -8.19 -3.63 -12.07
CA TYR A 66 -8.16 -4.50 -10.88
C TYR A 66 -9.05 -4.07 -9.71
N LEU A 67 -9.75 -2.94 -9.80
CA LEU A 67 -10.62 -2.42 -8.73
C LEU A 67 -11.69 -3.42 -8.23
N GLY A 68 -12.11 -4.39 -9.04
CA GLY A 68 -13.02 -5.47 -8.65
C GLY A 68 -12.40 -6.87 -8.64
N GLY A 69 -11.14 -7.00 -9.04
CA GLY A 69 -10.49 -8.30 -9.25
C GLY A 69 -9.61 -8.76 -8.09
N ILE A 70 -9.20 -7.85 -7.21
CA ILE A 70 -8.20 -8.13 -6.16
C ILE A 70 -8.64 -7.52 -4.83
N PRO A 71 -8.60 -8.28 -3.72
CA PRO A 71 -8.85 -7.74 -2.39
C PRO A 71 -7.94 -6.55 -2.10
N LEU A 72 -8.50 -5.47 -1.55
CA LEU A 72 -7.78 -4.25 -1.16
C LEU A 72 -7.08 -3.48 -2.30
N ALA A 73 -7.28 -3.86 -3.57
CA ALA A 73 -6.77 -3.06 -4.69
C ALA A 73 -7.40 -1.66 -4.70
N LYS A 74 -8.67 -1.56 -4.29
CA LYS A 74 -9.34 -0.28 -4.12
C LYS A 74 -8.61 0.63 -3.13
N ASP A 75 -8.27 0.11 -1.95
CA ASP A 75 -7.56 0.86 -0.91
C ASP A 75 -6.16 1.32 -1.39
N VAL A 76 -5.45 0.48 -2.13
CA VAL A 76 -4.17 0.86 -2.75
C VAL A 76 -4.39 1.97 -3.78
N CYS A 77 -5.34 1.80 -4.69
CA CYS A 77 -5.60 2.73 -5.77
C CYS A 77 -6.11 4.09 -5.29
N GLU A 78 -6.93 4.13 -4.23
CA GLU A 78 -7.37 5.37 -3.60
C GLU A 78 -6.18 6.14 -2.99
N LYS A 79 -5.21 5.43 -2.40
CA LYS A 79 -3.97 6.04 -1.89
C LYS A 79 -3.02 6.55 -2.99
N LEU A 80 -3.14 6.04 -4.21
CA LEU A 80 -2.36 6.48 -5.36
C LEU A 80 -3.00 7.66 -6.12
N GLY A 81 -4.05 8.27 -5.58
CA GLY A 81 -4.68 9.45 -6.17
C GLY A 81 -3.95 10.76 -5.85
N GLY A 82 -4.11 11.76 -6.73
CA GLY A 82 -3.69 13.14 -6.48
C GLY A 82 -2.16 13.32 -6.39
N ASP A 83 -1.71 14.00 -5.33
CA ASP A 83 -0.31 14.40 -5.11
C ASP A 83 0.64 13.22 -4.90
N ALA A 84 0.11 12.05 -4.49
CA ALA A 84 0.90 10.84 -4.26
C ALA A 84 1.66 10.39 -5.52
N VAL A 85 1.08 10.58 -6.71
CA VAL A 85 1.75 10.22 -7.97
C VAL A 85 2.95 11.13 -8.24
N GLY A 86 2.83 12.43 -7.93
CA GLY A 86 3.92 13.38 -8.12
C GLY A 86 5.09 13.10 -7.19
N GLU A 87 4.81 12.76 -5.92
CA GLU A 87 5.85 12.32 -4.98
C GLU A 87 6.48 10.99 -5.40
N LEU A 88 5.65 10.01 -5.79
CA LEU A 88 6.12 8.73 -6.29
C LEU A 88 6.97 8.88 -7.56
N TYR A 89 6.61 9.79 -8.46
CA TYR A 89 7.42 10.07 -9.65
C TYR A 89 8.80 10.59 -9.26
N LYS A 90 8.89 11.53 -8.31
CA LYS A 90 10.17 12.02 -7.78
C LYS A 90 10.98 10.90 -7.12
N PHE A 91 10.32 9.97 -6.43
CA PHE A 91 10.98 8.80 -5.86
C PHE A 91 11.55 7.89 -6.96
N ILE A 92 10.76 7.57 -7.98
CA ILE A 92 11.20 6.74 -9.12
C ILE A 92 12.36 7.40 -9.87
N LEU A 93 12.37 8.74 -10.02
CA LEU A 93 13.50 9.47 -10.60
C LEU A 93 14.78 9.26 -9.79
N LYS A 94 14.71 9.29 -8.45
CA LYS A 94 15.86 9.04 -7.56
C LYS A 94 16.36 7.59 -7.65
N GLU A 95 15.44 6.64 -7.84
CA GLU A 95 15.74 5.21 -8.03
C GLU A 95 16.15 4.86 -9.48
N GLY A 96 16.52 5.85 -10.30
CA GLY A 96 17.03 5.62 -11.65
C GLY A 96 15.96 5.26 -12.68
N LYS A 97 14.74 5.79 -12.54
CA LYS A 97 13.59 5.56 -13.43
C LYS A 97 13.19 4.09 -13.53
N LYS A 98 13.22 3.37 -12.42
CA LYS A 98 12.78 1.97 -12.35
C LYS A 98 11.58 1.83 -11.43
N ILE A 99 10.62 1.04 -11.86
CA ILE A 99 9.47 0.66 -11.03
C ILE A 99 9.87 -0.59 -10.26
N HIS A 100 10.27 -0.41 -9.00
CA HIS A 100 10.58 -1.51 -8.09
C HIS A 100 9.44 -1.65 -7.08
N PRO A 101 8.53 -2.64 -7.24
CA PRO A 101 7.34 -2.75 -6.42
C PRO A 101 7.64 -2.79 -4.92
N ASP A 102 8.68 -3.51 -4.50
CA ASP A 102 9.09 -3.58 -3.10
C ASP A 102 9.48 -2.22 -2.52
N SER A 103 10.33 -1.47 -3.24
CA SER A 103 10.83 -0.17 -2.80
C SER A 103 9.71 0.87 -2.78
N ILE A 104 8.87 0.86 -3.82
CA ILE A 104 7.73 1.77 -3.94
C ILE A 104 6.72 1.53 -2.81
N CYS A 105 6.36 0.28 -2.54
CA CYS A 105 5.37 -0.02 -1.51
C CYS A 105 5.87 0.30 -0.10
N LYS A 106 7.18 0.15 0.16
CA LYS A 106 7.81 0.64 1.39
C LYS A 106 7.79 2.17 1.48
N HIS A 107 8.09 2.86 0.37
CA HIS A 107 8.03 4.33 0.32
C HIS A 107 6.63 4.86 0.59
N LEU A 108 5.60 4.18 0.09
CA LEU A 108 4.19 4.51 0.32
C LEU A 108 3.65 4.05 1.68
N HIS A 109 4.50 3.46 2.54
CA HIS A 109 4.12 2.91 3.84
C HIS A 109 2.97 1.88 3.76
N MET A 110 2.93 1.13 2.66
CA MET A 110 2.06 -0.04 2.46
C MET A 110 2.82 -1.34 2.72
N CYS A 111 4.14 -1.23 2.84
CA CYS A 111 5.08 -2.12 3.48
C CYS A 111 6.00 -1.22 4.36
#